data_AF-A0A6G7Y9F0-F1
#
_entry.id   AF-A0A6G7Y9F0-F1
#
_cell.length_a   1.000
_cell.length_b   1.000
_cell.length_c   1.000
_cell.angle_alpha   90.00
_cell.angle_beta   90.00
_cell.angle_gamma   90.00
#
_symmetry.space_group_name_H-M   'P 1'
#
loop_
_entity.id
_entity.type
_entity.pdbx_description
1 polymer ?
#
loop_
_entity_poly.entity_id
_entity_poly.type
_entity_poly.pdbx_seq_one_letter_code
_entity_poly.pdbx_strand_id
1 'polypeptide(L)'
;MRETSSPRSPWLTAAAVAGVGLAVFFVVLAVLSLASGHGAFSGGVAVALLIWAVIVAVSAVLLWRGRGFLRGVVVAAGLLHVFAFGQMVPSNPWALLGSAAGLVCVVAPLLPSSRARLSRAG
;
A
#
# COMPACT_ATOMS: atom_id res chain seq x y z
N MET A 1 -9.53 -36.41 -4.09
CA MET A 1 -8.31 -35.59 -4.22
C MET A 1 -8.61 -34.23 -3.63
N ARG A 2 -8.01 -33.87 -2.49
CA ARG A 2 -8.14 -32.52 -1.95
C ARG A 2 -7.26 -31.62 -2.79
N GLU A 3 -7.85 -30.68 -3.50
CA GLU A 3 -7.11 -29.58 -4.12
C GLU A 3 -6.31 -28.89 -3.02
N THR A 4 -5.01 -29.18 -2.96
CA THR A 4 -4.09 -28.42 -2.13
C THR A 4 -4.13 -27.00 -2.67
N SER A 5 -4.79 -26.11 -1.93
CA SER A 5 -4.84 -24.69 -2.20
C SER A 5 -3.40 -24.22 -2.36
N SER A 6 -2.96 -24.01 -3.61
CA SER A 6 -1.58 -23.60 -3.87
C SER A 6 -1.39 -22.29 -3.09
N PRO A 7 -0.50 -22.24 -2.08
CA PRO A 7 -0.40 -21.08 -1.22
C PRO A 7 -0.17 -19.85 -2.10
N ARG A 8 -1.03 -18.83 -1.94
CA ARG A 8 -0.90 -17.56 -2.65
C ARG A 8 0.54 -17.07 -2.45
N SER A 9 1.15 -16.45 -3.47
CA SER A 9 2.57 -16.11 -3.36
C SER A 9 2.80 -15.24 -2.12
N PRO A 10 3.76 -15.62 -1.26
CA PRO A 10 3.96 -14.96 0.03
C PRO A 10 4.28 -13.47 -0.16
N TRP A 11 4.96 -13.14 -1.26
CA TRP A 11 5.30 -11.77 -1.64
C TRP A 11 4.09 -10.91 -2.00
N LEU A 12 3.14 -11.42 -2.79
CA LEU A 12 1.91 -10.66 -3.10
C LEU A 12 1.06 -10.49 -1.84
N THR A 13 1.09 -11.46 -0.94
CA THR A 13 0.40 -11.36 0.36
C THR A 13 1.06 -10.29 1.24
N ALA A 14 2.39 -10.23 1.27
CA ALA A 14 3.13 -9.18 1.97
C ALA A 14 2.81 -7.78 1.41
N ALA A 15 2.76 -7.61 0.09
CA ALA A 15 2.35 -6.35 -0.54
C ALA A 15 0.90 -5.97 -0.21
N ALA A 16 -0.02 -6.94 -0.19
CA ALA A 16 -1.40 -6.70 0.20
C ALA A 16 -1.51 -6.24 1.66
N VAL A 17 -0.83 -6.94 2.58
CA VAL A 17 -0.80 -6.59 4.00
C VAL A 17 -0.16 -5.22 4.21
N ALA A 18 0.96 -4.92 3.55
CA ALA A 18 1.61 -3.62 3.62
C ALA A 18 0.71 -2.49 3.09
N GLY A 19 0.08 -2.68 1.93
CA GLY A 19 -0.83 -1.70 1.33
C GLY A 19 -2.07 -1.45 2.19
N VAL A 20 -2.68 -2.52 2.74
CA VAL A 20 -3.84 -2.40 3.64
C VAL A 20 -3.44 -1.73 4.96
N GLY A 21 -2.31 -2.12 5.55
CA GLY A 21 -1.79 -1.48 6.77
C GLY A 21 -1.56 0.01 6.58
N LEU A 22 -1.02 0.41 5.44
CA LEU A 22 -0.81 1.81 5.11
C LEU A 22 -2.13 2.57 4.88
N ALA A 23 -3.12 1.92 4.27
CA ALA A 23 -4.46 2.50 4.15
C ALA A 23 -5.10 2.74 5.52
N VAL A 24 -5.00 1.78 6.45
CA VAL A 24 -5.47 1.96 7.84
C VAL A 24 -4.77 3.14 8.51
N PHE A 25 -3.46 3.27 8.33
CA PHE A 25 -2.71 4.41 8.83
C PHE A 25 -3.24 5.75 8.28
N PHE A 26 -3.53 5.84 6.99
CA PHE A 26 -4.12 7.06 6.40
C PHE A 26 -5.53 7.35 6.92
N VAL A 27 -6.34 6.33 7.22
CA VAL A 27 -7.64 6.52 7.89
C VAL A 27 -7.46 7.12 9.28
N VAL A 28 -6.48 6.63 10.06
CA VAL A 28 -6.15 7.21 11.37
C VAL A 28 -5.74 8.68 11.22
N LEU A 29 -4.87 9.00 10.24
CA LEU A 29 -4.50 10.39 9.96
C LEU A 29 -5.69 11.25 9.52
N ALA A 30 -6.65 10.69 8.78
CA ALA A 30 -7.86 11.41 8.39
C ALA A 30 -8.70 11.79 9.61
N VAL A 31 -8.87 10.86 10.56
CA VAL A 31 -9.57 11.11 11.83
C VAL A 31 -8.83 12.17 12.65
N LEU A 32 -7.50 12.07 12.78
CA LEU A 32 -6.69 13.08 13.47
C LEU A 32 -6.76 14.44 12.78
N SER A 33 -6.80 14.46 11.45
CA SER A 33 -7.00 15.69 10.67
C SER A 33 -8.32 16.33 11.07
N LEU A 34 -9.43 15.59 11.06
CA LEU A 34 -10.74 16.10 11.50
C LEU A 34 -10.72 16.60 12.96
N ALA A 35 -10.07 15.86 13.85
CA ALA A 35 -9.95 16.22 15.27
C ALA A 35 -9.13 17.50 15.52
N SER A 36 -8.26 17.91 14.57
CA SER A 36 -7.43 19.10 14.72
C SER A 36 -8.22 20.43 14.68
N GLY A 37 -9.50 20.42 14.31
CA GLY A 37 -10.38 21.58 14.48
C GLY A 37 -10.17 22.75 13.51
N HIS A 38 -9.32 22.61 12.49
CA HIS A 38 -9.02 23.66 11.49
C HIS A 38 -10.14 23.89 10.44
N GLY A 39 -11.38 23.50 10.73
CA GLY A 39 -12.53 23.69 9.84
C GLY A 39 -12.38 23.02 8.47
N ALA A 40 -12.71 23.75 7.39
CA ALA A 40 -12.76 23.22 6.02
C ALA A 40 -11.40 22.68 5.52
N PHE A 41 -10.28 23.23 5.99
CA PHE A 41 -8.94 22.76 5.61
C PHE A 41 -8.68 21.33 6.10
N SER A 42 -8.98 21.08 7.37
CA SER A 42 -8.86 19.77 7.99
C SER A 42 -9.80 18.74 7.34
N GLY A 43 -11.01 19.17 6.95
CA GLY A 43 -11.95 18.36 6.18
C GLY A 43 -11.40 17.96 4.81
N GLY A 44 -10.80 18.91 4.08
CA GLY A 44 -10.18 18.64 2.78
C GLY A 44 -9.03 17.63 2.87
N VAL A 45 -8.15 17.80 3.86
CA VAL A 45 -7.05 16.85 4.12
C VAL A 45 -7.59 15.47 4.47
N ALA A 46 -8.62 15.39 5.31
CA ALA A 46 -9.24 14.11 5.67
C ALA A 46 -9.81 13.38 4.45
N VAL A 47 -10.53 14.09 3.56
CA VAL A 47 -11.06 13.51 2.32
C VAL A 47 -9.93 13.03 1.41
N ALA A 48 -8.87 13.82 1.22
CA ALA A 48 -7.72 13.43 0.41
C ALA A 48 -7.05 12.16 0.95
N LEU A 49 -6.87 12.07 2.28
CA LEU A 49 -6.30 10.90 2.94
C LEU A 49 -7.18 9.65 2.75
N LEU A 50 -8.50 9.78 2.86
CA LEU A 50 -9.43 8.67 2.63
C LEU A 50 -9.41 8.17 1.18
N ILE A 51 -9.44 9.09 0.21
CA ILE A 51 -9.34 8.74 -1.21
C ILE A 51 -8.03 7.99 -1.47
N TRP A 52 -6.93 8.49 -0.93
CA TRP A 52 -5.61 7.86 -1.10
C TRP A 52 -5.55 6.49 -0.43
N ALA A 53 -6.11 6.34 0.78
CA ALA A 53 -6.21 5.07 1.48
C ALA A 53 -6.95 4.01 0.64
N VAL A 54 -8.07 4.40 0.02
CA VAL A 54 -8.85 3.52 -0.86
C VAL A 54 -8.04 3.12 -2.10
N ILE A 55 -7.38 4.07 -2.77
CA ILE A 55 -6.56 3.79 -3.96
C ILE A 55 -5.47 2.77 -3.62
N VAL A 56 -4.75 2.97 -2.52
CA VAL A 56 -3.65 2.08 -2.10
C VAL A 56 -4.17 0.69 -1.74
N ALA A 57 -5.22 0.61 -0.91
CA ALA A 57 -5.80 -0.66 -0.49
C ALA A 57 -6.37 -1.45 -1.67
N VAL A 58 -7.19 -0.81 -2.52
CA VAL A 58 -7.81 -1.46 -3.67
C VAL A 58 -6.75 -1.92 -4.66
N SER A 59 -5.75 -1.09 -4.96
CA SER A 59 -4.67 -1.47 -5.88
C SER A 59 -3.88 -2.67 -5.37
N ALA A 60 -3.53 -2.69 -4.09
CA ALA A 60 -2.80 -3.79 -3.46
C ALA A 60 -3.62 -5.08 -3.43
N VAL A 61 -4.90 -5.01 -3.06
CA VAL A 61 -5.81 -6.17 -3.02
C VAL A 61 -6.08 -6.70 -4.42
N LEU A 62 -6.33 -5.85 -5.41
CA LEU A 62 -6.58 -6.28 -6.78
C LEU A 62 -5.34 -6.90 -7.43
N LEU A 63 -4.15 -6.35 -7.13
CA LEU A 63 -2.89 -6.97 -7.53
C LEU A 63 -2.72 -8.36 -6.91
N TRP A 64 -3.04 -8.51 -5.62
CA TRP A 64 -3.05 -9.81 -4.92
C TRP A 64 -4.07 -10.79 -5.50
N ARG A 65 -5.19 -10.30 -6.03
CA ARG A 65 -6.18 -11.09 -6.79
C ARG A 65 -5.72 -11.46 -8.21
N GLY A 66 -4.54 -11.03 -8.64
CA GLY A 66 -3.94 -11.43 -9.91
C GLY A 66 -4.00 -10.37 -11.02
N ARG A 67 -4.52 -9.16 -10.76
CA ARG A 67 -4.63 -8.10 -11.79
C ARG A 67 -3.27 -7.46 -12.08
N GLY A 68 -2.53 -8.03 -13.04
CA GLY A 68 -1.18 -7.62 -13.41
C GLY A 68 -1.04 -6.16 -13.89
N PHE A 69 -2.08 -5.56 -14.47
CA PHE A 69 -2.07 -4.16 -14.92
C PHE A 69 -1.81 -3.16 -13.76
N LEU A 70 -2.22 -3.49 -12.54
CA LEU A 70 -2.06 -2.64 -11.37
C LEU A 70 -0.64 -2.66 -10.79
N ARG A 71 0.27 -3.45 -11.37
CA ARG A 71 1.65 -3.55 -10.90
C ARG A 71 2.36 -2.20 -10.92
N GLY A 72 2.18 -1.44 -12.01
CA GLY A 72 2.77 -0.10 -12.13
C GLY A 72 2.25 0.85 -11.05
N VAL A 73 0.94 0.79 -10.77
CA VAL A 73 0.29 1.63 -9.74
C VAL A 73 0.83 1.32 -8.35
N VAL A 74 0.92 0.04 -7.98
CA VAL A 74 1.43 -0.36 -6.65
C VAL A 74 2.91 -0.02 -6.48
N VAL A 75 3.72 -0.18 -7.52
CA VAL A 75 5.15 0.21 -7.48
C VAL A 75 5.31 1.72 -7.37
N ALA A 76 4.57 2.51 -8.16
CA ALA A 76 4.63 3.96 -8.10
C ALA A 76 4.17 4.50 -6.74
N ALA A 77 3.07 3.96 -6.20
CA ALA A 77 2.60 4.30 -4.87
C ALA A 77 3.65 3.92 -3.80
N GLY A 78 4.23 2.72 -3.89
CA GLY A 78 5.28 2.28 -2.97
C GLY A 78 6.52 3.19 -2.99
N LEU A 79 6.98 3.62 -4.17
CA LEU A 79 8.08 4.58 -4.29
C LEU A 79 7.73 5.93 -3.66
N LEU A 80 6.51 6.42 -3.90
CA LEU A 80 6.02 7.65 -3.28
C LEU A 80 6.03 7.53 -1.76
N HIS A 81 5.61 6.39 -1.20
CA HIS A 81 5.66 6.16 0.25
C HIS A 81 7.08 6.07 0.78
N VAL A 82 7.99 5.35 0.11
CA VAL A 82 9.42 5.31 0.48
C VAL A 82 9.99 6.72 0.55
N PHE A 83 9.71 7.56 -0.45
CA PHE A 83 10.17 8.94 -0.48
C PHE A 83 9.52 9.80 0.59
N ALA A 84 8.19 9.74 0.72
CA ALA A 84 7.40 10.55 1.64
C ALA A 84 7.71 10.24 3.12
N PHE A 85 7.89 8.98 3.47
CA PHE A 85 8.27 8.59 4.83
C PHE A 85 9.78 8.66 5.05
N GLY A 86 10.60 8.37 4.03
CA GLY A 86 12.05 8.45 4.10
C GLY A 86 12.56 9.84 4.49
N GLN A 87 11.96 10.89 3.93
CA GLN A 87 12.30 12.28 4.31
C GLN A 87 11.90 12.65 5.75
N MET A 88 10.98 11.91 6.38
CA MET A 88 10.54 12.14 7.75
C MET A 88 11.38 11.41 8.79
N VAL A 89 12.28 10.49 8.38
CA VAL A 89 13.08 9.68 9.31
C VAL A 89 13.92 10.51 10.30
N PRO A 90 14.57 11.63 9.91
CA PRO A 90 15.37 12.42 10.85
C PRO A 90 14.57 13.04 11.99
N SER A 91 13.30 13.38 11.74
CA SER A 91 12.40 14.01 12.72
C SER A 91 11.45 13.02 13.40
N ASN A 92 11.20 11.87 12.77
CA ASN A 92 10.34 10.82 13.28
C ASN A 92 10.87 9.43 12.85
N PRO A 93 11.57 8.70 13.73
CA PRO A 93 12.13 7.39 13.38
C PRO A 93 11.06 6.34 13.06
N TRP A 94 9.83 6.50 13.56
CA TRP A 94 8.71 5.60 13.21
C TRP A 94 8.33 5.67 11.73
N ALA A 95 8.73 6.72 11.02
CA ALA A 95 8.55 6.81 9.57
C ALA A 95 9.27 5.69 8.82
N LEU A 96 10.27 5.04 9.43
CA LEU A 96 10.90 3.83 8.88
C LEU A 96 9.89 2.72 8.58
N LEU A 97 8.83 2.58 9.38
CA LEU A 97 7.80 1.56 9.14
C LEU A 97 7.00 1.87 7.87
N GLY A 98 6.61 3.12 7.66
CA GLY A 98 5.91 3.56 6.44
C GLY A 98 6.80 3.43 5.20
N SER A 99 8.08 3.78 5.33
CA SER A 99 9.06 3.62 4.25
C SER A 99 9.30 2.15 3.91
N ALA A 100 9.46 1.29 4.92
CA ALA A 100 9.61 -0.16 4.73
C ALA A 100 8.37 -0.78 4.08
N ALA A 101 7.16 -0.37 4.49
CA ALA A 101 5.92 -0.82 3.85
C ALA A 101 5.85 -0.39 2.37
N GLY A 102 6.25 0.84 2.05
CA GLY A 102 6.39 1.32 0.68
C GLY A 102 7.38 0.47 -0.12
N LEU A 103 8.53 0.13 0.48
CA LEU A 103 9.55 -0.70 -0.16
C LEU A 103 9.05 -2.11 -0.45
N VAL A 104 8.27 -2.71 0.45
CA VAL A 104 7.61 -4.00 0.22
C VAL A 104 6.67 -3.92 -0.99
N CYS A 105 5.88 -2.85 -1.10
CA CYS A 105 5.01 -2.60 -2.27
C CYS A 105 5.79 -2.44 -3.58
N VAL A 106 7.06 -2.02 -3.54
CA VAL A 106 7.93 -1.96 -4.72
C VAL A 106 8.50 -3.35 -5.05
N VAL A 107 9.13 -4.01 -4.08
CA VAL A 107 9.92 -5.23 -4.32
C VAL A 107 9.03 -6.44 -4.61
N ALA A 108 7.98 -6.65 -3.83
CA ALA A 108 7.12 -7.82 -3.94
C ALA A 108 6.50 -8.05 -5.35
N PRO A 109 5.97 -7.04 -6.06
CA PRO A 109 5.50 -7.21 -7.42
C PRO A 109 6.61 -7.44 -8.46
N LEU A 110 7.84 -7.01 -8.16
CA LEU A 110 8.97 -7.11 -9.09
C LEU A 110 9.69 -8.46 -9.01
N LEU A 111 9.50 -9.23 -7.95
CA LEU A 111 10.13 -10.54 -7.80
C LEU A 111 9.71 -11.53 -8.93
N PRO A 112 10.63 -12.38 -9.42
CA PRO A 112 10.37 -13.30 -10.53
C PRO A 112 9.15 -14.22 -10.30
N SER A 113 8.98 -14.70 -9.06
CA SER A 113 7.84 -15.54 -8.66
C SER A 113 6.49 -14.82 -8.76
N SER A 114 6.48 -13.50 -8.52
CA SER A 114 5.29 -12.67 -8.62
C SER A 114 4.98 -12.35 -10.09
N ARG A 115 6.02 -12.02 -10.88
CA ARG A 115 5.90 -11.79 -12.33
C ARG A 115 5.35 -13.00 -13.07
N ALA A 116 5.92 -14.18 -12.82
CA ALA A 116 5.52 -15.42 -13.48
C ALA A 116 4.08 -15.84 -13.15
N ARG A 117 3.51 -15.38 -12.02
CA ARG A 117 2.13 -15.65 -11.63
C ARG A 117 1.17 -14.61 -12.22
N LEU A 118 1.53 -13.33 -12.18
CA LEU A 118 0.73 -12.26 -12.76
C LEU A 118 0.62 -12.40 -14.29
N SER A 119 1.65 -12.90 -14.96
CA SER A 119 1.62 -13.18 -16.40
C SER A 119 0.76 -14.39 -16.79
N ARG A 120 0.41 -15.27 -15.84
CA ARG A 120 -0.50 -16.40 -16.07
C ARG A 120 -1.96 -16.07 -15.75
N ALA A 121 -2.20 -14.94 -15.08
CA ALA A 121 -3.52 -14.55 -14.56
C ALA A 121 -4.19 -13.43 -15.39
N GLY A 122 -3.46 -12.84 -16.34
CA GLY A 122 -4.00 -11.92 -17.36
C GLY A 122 -4.15 -12.64 -18.68
#